data_AF-A0A7S4DN27-F1
#
_entry.id   AF-A0A7S4DN27-F1
#
_cell.length_a   1.000
_cell.length_b   1.000
_cell.length_c   1.000
_cell.angle_alpha   90.00
_cell.angle_beta   90.00
_cell.angle_gamma   90.00
#
_symmetry.space_group_name_H-M   'P 1'
#
loop_
_entity.id
_entity.type
_entity.pdbx_description
1 polymer ?
#
loop_
_entity_poly.entity_id
_entity_poly.type
_entity_poly.pdbx_seq_one_letter_code
_entity_poly.pdbx_strand_id
1 'polypeptide(L)'
;GPSARDAQGYPPHRDKTTYDPSTFRRDGSPKILTTWVALTDATPDTSCLYVLPADKDPYYRTKEPWKKAFDQPERFQDIRALPTKAGGVLTFTHRILHWGGRASKSAPHPRVAVSFTFQDPSVPSAYPTLLASLPSPPLALRLLLVS
;
A
#
# COMPACT_ATOMS: atom_id res chain seq x y z
N GLY A 1 5.91 -27.99 -15.52
CA GLY A 1 5.95 -27.22 -14.26
C GLY A 1 4.94 -26.09 -14.35
N PRO A 2 4.32 -25.64 -13.24
CA PRO A 2 3.33 -24.58 -13.33
C PRO A 2 4.02 -23.33 -13.86
N SER A 3 3.56 -22.84 -15.02
CA SER A 3 4.09 -21.65 -15.66
C SER A 3 3.89 -20.45 -14.74
N ALA A 4 4.94 -19.65 -14.55
CA ALA A 4 4.92 -18.33 -13.92
C ALA A 4 3.97 -17.37 -14.66
N ARG A 5 2.66 -17.61 -14.54
CA ARG A 5 1.63 -16.69 -15.02
C ARG A 5 1.57 -15.55 -14.01
N ASP A 6 2.29 -14.49 -14.38
CA ASP A 6 2.12 -13.11 -13.94
C ASP A 6 2.14 -12.88 -12.43
N ALA A 7 3.33 -13.00 -11.82
CA ALA A 7 3.59 -12.46 -10.49
C ALA A 7 3.49 -10.91 -10.54
N GLN A 8 2.25 -10.41 -10.46
CA GLN A 8 1.91 -9.00 -10.48
C GLN A 8 1.49 -8.55 -9.08
N GLY A 9 1.95 -7.37 -8.67
CA GLY A 9 1.41 -6.71 -7.48
C GLY A 9 -0.03 -6.24 -7.69
N TYR A 10 -0.60 -5.61 -6.67
CA TYR A 10 -1.87 -4.91 -6.79
C TYR A 10 -1.77 -3.79 -7.85
N PRO A 11 -2.86 -3.49 -8.60
CA PRO A 11 -2.90 -2.32 -9.46
C PRO A 11 -2.75 -1.02 -8.65
N PRO A 12 -2.50 0.15 -9.28
CA PRO A 12 -2.47 1.43 -8.59
C PRO A 12 -3.70 1.64 -7.70
N HIS A 13 -3.45 1.91 -6.41
CA HIS A 13 -4.51 2.16 -5.43
C HIS A 13 -4.04 3.11 -4.32
N ARG A 14 -5.02 3.64 -3.61
CA ARG A 14 -4.82 4.26 -2.29
C ARG A 14 -5.36 3.28 -1.27
N ASP A 15 -4.73 3.18 -0.10
CA ASP A 15 -5.28 2.34 0.96
C ASP A 15 -6.58 2.94 1.47
N LYS A 16 -7.53 2.06 1.84
CA LYS A 16 -8.71 2.45 2.63
C LYS A 16 -9.49 3.61 1.97
N THR A 17 -9.77 3.52 0.67
CA THR A 17 -10.48 4.53 -0.14
C THR A 17 -11.93 4.80 0.27
N THR A 18 -12.53 3.91 1.08
CA THR A 18 -13.91 4.01 1.56
C THR A 18 -14.08 4.96 2.75
N TYR A 19 -12.99 5.53 3.29
CA TYR A 19 -13.01 6.44 4.45
C TYR A 19 -13.02 7.92 4.06
N ASP A 20 -13.85 8.74 4.72
CA ASP A 20 -13.98 10.21 4.63
C ASP A 20 -14.52 10.77 5.97
N PRO A 21 -14.32 12.05 6.43
CA PRO A 21 -13.65 13.23 5.85
C PRO A 21 -12.47 13.85 6.63
N SER A 22 -12.03 13.27 7.74
CA SER A 22 -10.88 13.77 8.52
C SER A 22 -9.71 12.80 8.52
N THR A 23 -9.26 12.41 7.34
CA THR A 23 -8.17 11.43 7.13
C THR A 23 -6.79 11.93 7.54
N PHE A 24 -6.69 13.23 7.80
CA PHE A 24 -5.55 13.90 8.41
C PHE A 24 -6.01 14.70 9.62
N ARG A 25 -5.09 14.93 10.55
CA ARG A 25 -5.27 15.86 11.67
C ARG A 25 -5.10 17.31 11.19
N ARG A 26 -5.42 18.27 12.06
CA ARG A 26 -5.29 19.71 11.75
C ARG A 26 -3.86 20.13 11.41
N ASP A 27 -2.86 19.45 11.96
CA ASP A 27 -1.44 19.65 11.68
C ASP A 27 -0.97 18.98 10.36
N GLY A 28 -1.87 18.31 9.64
CA GLY A 28 -1.56 17.61 8.40
C GLY A 28 -1.01 16.19 8.57
N SER A 29 -0.82 15.69 9.80
CA SER A 29 -0.38 14.31 10.07
C SER A 29 -1.48 13.30 9.70
N PRO A 30 -1.14 12.11 9.17
CA PRO A 30 -2.13 11.11 8.79
C PRO A 30 -2.75 10.43 10.03
N LYS A 31 -4.04 10.11 9.95
CA LYS A 31 -4.69 9.21 10.91
C LYS A 31 -4.54 7.74 10.57
N ILE A 32 -4.15 7.43 9.33
CA ILE A 32 -3.89 6.07 8.87
C ILE A 32 -2.58 6.07 8.07
N LEU A 33 -1.67 5.19 8.44
CA LEU A 33 -0.40 4.97 7.76
C LEU A 33 -0.11 3.48 7.61
N THR A 34 0.58 3.14 6.53
CA THR A 34 1.10 1.81 6.26
C THR A 34 2.61 1.86 6.36
N THR A 35 3.19 0.94 7.12
CA THR A 35 4.64 0.69 7.18
C THR A 35 4.92 -0.62 6.48
N TRP A 36 5.61 -0.53 5.35
CA TRP A 36 5.98 -1.65 4.50
C TRP A 36 7.47 -1.97 4.73
N VAL A 37 7.76 -3.23 5.07
CA VAL A 37 9.12 -3.69 5.36
C VAL A 37 9.52 -4.76 4.35
N ALA A 38 10.63 -4.52 3.65
CA ALA A 38 11.22 -5.48 2.74
C ALA A 38 11.88 -6.62 3.53
N LEU A 39 11.47 -7.87 3.28
CA LEU A 39 12.14 -9.05 3.83
C LEU A 39 13.17 -9.64 2.86
N THR A 40 13.07 -9.28 1.57
CA THR A 40 14.07 -9.50 0.52
C THR A 40 14.31 -8.20 -0.21
N ASP A 41 15.41 -8.10 -0.97
CA ASP A 41 15.65 -6.94 -1.83
C ASP A 41 14.49 -6.67 -2.80
N ALA A 42 13.93 -5.47 -2.73
CA ALA A 42 12.89 -5.02 -3.63
C ALA A 42 13.51 -4.06 -4.65
N THR A 43 13.55 -4.46 -5.90
CA THR A 43 14.05 -3.68 -7.04
C THR A 43 12.94 -3.56 -8.08
N PRO A 44 13.08 -2.73 -9.12
CA PRO A 44 12.11 -2.72 -10.22
C PRO A 44 11.89 -4.12 -10.82
N ASP A 45 12.97 -4.90 -10.97
CA ASP A 45 12.90 -6.27 -11.48
C ASP A 45 12.18 -7.24 -10.55
N THR A 46 12.31 -7.07 -9.23
CA THR A 46 11.63 -7.91 -8.24
C THR A 46 10.29 -7.32 -7.77
N SER A 47 9.75 -6.29 -8.44
CA SER A 47 8.49 -5.62 -8.08
C SER A 47 8.56 -4.77 -6.80
N CYS A 48 9.49 -3.83 -6.71
CA CYS A 48 9.45 -2.80 -5.67
C CYS A 48 8.15 -1.98 -5.71
N LEU A 49 7.91 -1.21 -4.65
CA LEU A 49 6.79 -0.26 -4.66
C LEU A 49 7.05 0.85 -5.66
N TYR A 50 6.01 1.20 -6.39
CA TYR A 50 5.93 2.41 -7.19
C TYR A 50 4.95 3.36 -6.53
N VAL A 51 5.21 4.65 -6.61
CA VAL A 51 4.38 5.69 -6.02
C VAL A 51 4.21 6.87 -6.98
N LEU A 52 3.09 7.59 -6.82
CA LEU A 52 3.00 8.99 -7.22
C LEU A 52 3.23 9.85 -5.96
N PRO A 53 4.32 10.65 -5.90
CA PRO A 53 4.58 11.53 -4.75
C PRO A 53 3.41 12.49 -4.48
N ALA A 54 3.19 12.82 -3.20
CA ALA A 54 2.03 13.61 -2.78
C ALA A 54 1.99 15.01 -3.41
N ASP A 55 3.15 15.63 -3.66
CA ASP A 55 3.29 16.93 -4.32
C ASP A 55 3.02 16.88 -5.83
N LYS A 56 3.02 15.68 -6.42
CA LYS A 56 2.71 15.43 -7.85
C LYS A 56 1.30 14.86 -8.06
N ASP A 57 0.57 14.62 -6.98
CA ASP A 57 -0.79 14.09 -7.01
C ASP A 57 -1.82 15.18 -6.58
N PRO A 58 -2.47 15.87 -7.55
CA PRO A 58 -3.50 16.87 -7.27
C PRO A 58 -4.75 16.24 -6.63
N TYR A 59 -4.88 14.91 -6.67
CA TYR A 59 -5.99 14.16 -6.08
C TYR A 59 -5.60 13.50 -4.75
N TYR A 60 -4.41 13.78 -4.22
CA TYR A 60 -3.90 13.19 -2.98
C TYR A 60 -4.88 13.39 -1.81
N ARG A 61 -5.50 14.56 -1.71
CA ARG A 61 -6.46 14.93 -0.64
C ARG A 61 -7.94 14.80 -1.03
N THR A 62 -8.29 14.16 -2.15
CA THR A 62 -9.68 14.12 -2.65
C THR A 62 -10.26 12.70 -2.71
N LYS A 63 -11.56 12.52 -2.98
CA LYS A 63 -12.14 11.17 -3.19
C LYS A 63 -11.98 10.63 -4.60
N GLU A 64 -11.25 11.35 -5.45
CA GLU A 64 -11.19 11.03 -6.86
C GLU A 64 -10.50 9.69 -7.12
N PRO A 65 -10.99 8.91 -8.11
CA PRO A 65 -10.40 7.63 -8.42
C PRO A 65 -8.96 7.82 -8.90
N TRP A 66 -8.09 6.86 -8.58
CA TRP A 66 -6.66 6.94 -8.90
C TRP A 66 -6.39 7.15 -10.39
N LYS A 67 -7.28 6.69 -11.28
CA LYS A 67 -7.14 6.85 -12.74
C LYS A 67 -7.02 8.32 -13.16
N LYS A 68 -7.67 9.24 -12.44
CA LYS A 68 -7.53 10.68 -12.71
C LYS A 68 -6.10 11.18 -12.50
N ALA A 69 -5.29 10.50 -11.70
CA ALA A 69 -3.88 10.87 -11.51
C ALA A 69 -3.01 10.63 -12.77
N PHE A 70 -3.53 9.93 -13.77
CA PHE A 70 -2.84 9.57 -15.01
C PHE A 70 -3.68 9.90 -16.25
N ASP A 71 -4.47 10.98 -16.18
CA ASP A 71 -5.31 11.46 -17.27
C ASP A 71 -4.54 12.06 -18.45
N GLN A 72 -3.26 12.37 -18.24
CA GLN A 72 -2.35 12.93 -19.25
C GLN A 72 -1.03 12.13 -19.29
N PRO A 73 -0.42 11.90 -20.47
CA PRO A 73 0.80 11.10 -20.61
C PRO A 73 2.01 11.64 -19.83
N GLU A 74 2.13 12.96 -19.69
CA GLU A 74 3.25 13.62 -19.01
C GLU A 74 3.33 13.20 -17.54
N ARG A 75 2.18 12.88 -16.94
CA ARG A 75 2.05 12.50 -15.53
C ARG A 75 2.65 11.14 -15.21
N PHE A 76 2.88 10.29 -16.22
CA PHE A 76 3.62 9.04 -16.01
C PHE A 76 5.08 9.30 -15.60
N GLN A 77 5.66 10.45 -15.93
CA GLN A 77 7.04 10.81 -15.59
C GLN A 77 7.23 11.14 -14.10
N ASP A 78 6.15 11.46 -13.40
CA ASP A 78 6.17 11.74 -11.96
C ASP A 78 6.20 10.48 -11.10
N ILE A 79 5.98 9.31 -11.70
CA ILE A 79 6.02 8.02 -11.02
C ILE A 79 7.44 7.73 -10.53
N ARG A 80 7.56 7.30 -9.27
CA ARG A 80 8.82 6.89 -8.66
C ARG A 80 8.78 5.43 -8.27
N ALA A 81 9.76 4.67 -8.75
CA ALA A 81 10.10 3.38 -8.14
C ALA A 81 10.83 3.64 -6.83
N LEU A 82 10.56 2.83 -5.81
CA LEU A 82 11.22 2.88 -4.50
C LEU A 82 11.96 1.57 -4.22
N PRO A 83 13.12 1.32 -4.86
CA PRO A 83 13.95 0.18 -4.53
C PRO A 83 14.31 0.20 -3.05
N THR A 84 14.12 -0.92 -2.36
CA THR A 84 14.29 -1.03 -0.92
C THR A 84 15.02 -2.32 -0.60
N LYS A 85 16.18 -2.23 0.05
CA LYS A 85 16.96 -3.39 0.47
C LYS A 85 16.23 -4.18 1.55
N ALA A 86 16.55 -5.47 1.69
CA ALA A 86 16.05 -6.28 2.80
C ALA A 86 16.34 -5.57 4.15
N GLY A 87 15.34 -5.54 5.03
CA GLY A 87 15.35 -4.76 6.28
C GLY A 87 14.98 -3.27 6.13
N GLY A 88 14.94 -2.75 4.90
CA GLY A 88 14.51 -1.39 4.61
C GLY A 88 13.00 -1.19 4.82
N VAL A 89 12.64 0.03 5.20
CA VAL A 89 11.28 0.39 5.61
C VAL A 89 10.78 1.56 4.78
N LEU A 90 9.56 1.45 4.25
CA LEU A 90 8.81 2.52 3.62
C LEU A 90 7.56 2.79 4.44
N THR A 91 7.42 4.00 4.96
CA THR A 91 6.20 4.44 5.66
C THR A 91 5.48 5.48 4.82
N PHE A 92 4.20 5.24 4.55
CA PHE A 92 3.39 6.14 3.74
C PHE A 92 1.98 6.26 4.29
N THR A 93 1.36 7.41 4.04
CA THR A 93 -0.04 7.64 4.40
C THR A 93 -0.94 6.75 3.54
N HIS A 94 -2.13 6.41 4.03
CA HIS A 94 -3.15 5.70 3.24
C HIS A 94 -3.55 6.41 1.92
N ARG A 95 -3.18 7.69 1.75
CA ARG A 95 -3.47 8.50 0.56
C ARG A 95 -2.41 8.45 -0.52
N ILE A 96 -1.22 7.90 -0.24
CA ILE A 96 -0.19 7.76 -1.26
C ILE A 96 -0.69 6.75 -2.29
N LEU A 97 -0.77 7.19 -3.54
CA LEU A 97 -1.08 6.30 -4.66
C LEU A 97 0.14 5.41 -4.89
N HIS A 98 -0.05 4.11 -4.74
CA HIS A 98 1.05 3.15 -4.83
C HIS A 98 0.60 1.80 -5.41
N TRP A 99 1.58 1.00 -5.84
CA TRP A 99 1.39 -0.36 -6.33
C TRP A 99 2.69 -1.16 -6.29
N GLY A 100 2.58 -2.49 -6.41
CA GLY A 100 3.71 -3.34 -6.75
C GLY A 100 3.78 -3.51 -8.27
N GLY A 101 4.98 -3.39 -8.85
CA GLY A 101 5.18 -3.63 -10.29
C GLY A 101 4.92 -5.08 -10.73
N ARG A 102 5.13 -5.37 -12.00
CA ARG A 102 5.28 -6.75 -12.48
C ARG A 102 6.72 -7.19 -12.23
N ALA A 103 6.91 -8.37 -11.64
CA ALA A 103 8.25 -8.93 -11.54
C ALA A 103 8.76 -9.37 -12.92
N SER A 104 10.04 -9.19 -13.17
CA SER A 104 10.72 -9.73 -14.35
C SER A 104 10.76 -11.26 -14.29
N LYS A 105 10.68 -11.91 -15.45
CA LYS A 105 10.91 -13.37 -15.55
C LYS A 105 12.34 -13.76 -15.19
N SER A 106 13.28 -12.83 -15.30
CA SER A 106 14.68 -13.00 -14.90
C SER A 106 14.98 -12.54 -13.47
N ALA A 107 13.95 -12.17 -12.69
CA ALA A 107 14.14 -11.77 -11.30
C ALA A 107 14.81 -12.90 -10.52
N PRO A 108 15.91 -12.63 -9.78
CA PRO A 108 16.71 -13.68 -9.14
C PRO A 108 15.98 -14.33 -7.96
N HIS A 109 14.97 -13.68 -7.40
CA HIS A 109 14.16 -14.17 -6.30
C HIS A 109 12.79 -13.47 -6.28
N PRO A 110 11.76 -14.07 -5.65
CA PRO A 110 10.52 -13.36 -5.35
C PRO A 110 10.77 -12.23 -4.35
N ARG A 111 9.88 -11.23 -4.35
CA ARG A 111 9.84 -10.20 -3.31
C ARG A 111 8.96 -10.64 -2.16
N VAL A 112 9.55 -10.73 -0.97
CA VAL A 112 8.84 -10.96 0.29
C VAL A 112 8.84 -9.67 1.10
N ALA A 113 7.68 -9.31 1.66
CA ALA A 113 7.51 -8.12 2.48
C ALA A 113 6.39 -8.31 3.50
N VAL A 114 6.45 -7.54 4.58
CA VAL A 114 5.39 -7.46 5.59
C VAL A 114 4.90 -6.01 5.69
N SER A 115 3.59 -5.83 5.84
CA SER A 115 2.98 -4.51 5.99
C SER A 115 2.21 -4.41 7.29
N PHE A 116 2.40 -3.30 8.00
CA PHE A 116 1.68 -2.96 9.20
C PHE A 116 0.87 -1.69 8.92
N THR A 117 -0.45 -1.77 9.04
CA THR A 117 -1.32 -0.59 8.96
C THR A 117 -1.67 -0.15 10.37
N PHE A 118 -1.42 1.13 10.64
CA PHE A 118 -1.77 1.78 11.89
C PHE A 118 -2.91 2.76 11.64
N GLN A 119 -3.88 2.78 12.55
CA GLN A 119 -5.04 3.61 12.45
C GLN A 119 -5.32 4.27 13.81
N ASP A 120 -5.58 5.57 13.77
CA ASP A 120 -6.04 6.34 14.93
C ASP A 120 -7.41 5.80 15.40
N PRO A 121 -7.59 5.55 16.72
CA PRO A 121 -8.86 5.06 17.27
C PRO A 121 -10.07 5.95 16.96
N SER A 122 -9.86 7.23 16.63
CA SER A 122 -10.94 8.13 16.21
C SER A 122 -11.53 7.78 14.84
N VAL A 123 -10.87 6.92 14.06
CA VAL A 123 -11.35 6.47 12.75
C VAL A 123 -12.06 5.14 12.94
N PRO A 124 -13.27 4.94 12.36
CA PRO A 124 -13.97 3.66 12.43
C PRO A 124 -13.09 2.50 11.93
N SER A 125 -12.98 1.41 12.69
CA SER A 125 -12.18 0.26 12.27
C SER A 125 -12.81 -0.49 11.09
N ALA A 126 -11.98 -1.01 10.19
CA ALA A 126 -12.43 -1.95 9.16
C ALA A 126 -12.81 -3.33 9.75
N TYR A 127 -12.34 -3.62 10.98
CA TYR A 127 -12.50 -4.90 11.65
C TYR A 127 -13.05 -4.71 13.08
N PRO A 128 -14.25 -4.14 13.24
CA PRO A 128 -14.80 -3.84 14.57
C PRO A 128 -14.98 -5.11 15.42
N THR A 129 -15.43 -6.22 14.81
CA THR A 129 -15.62 -7.51 15.48
C THR A 129 -14.30 -8.11 15.99
N LEU A 130 -13.22 -7.92 15.24
CA LEU A 130 -11.89 -8.36 15.64
C LEU A 130 -11.42 -7.58 16.87
N LEU A 131 -11.58 -6.26 16.85
CA LEU A 131 -11.19 -5.39 17.96
C LEU A 131 -11.95 -5.72 19.25
N ALA A 132 -13.26 -5.99 19.14
CA ALA A 132 -14.07 -6.41 20.28
C ALA A 132 -13.64 -7.77 20.88
N SER A 133 -12.85 -8.55 20.15
CA SER A 133 -12.40 -9.89 20.56
C SER A 133 -10.95 -9.92 21.07
N LEU A 134 -10.32 -8.76 21.26
CA LEU A 134 -8.97 -8.66 21.82
C LEU A 134 -8.94 -9.04 23.32
N PRO A 135 -7.80 -9.52 23.87
CA PRO A 135 -6.50 -9.70 23.21
C PRO A 135 -6.39 -11.02 22.42
N SER A 136 -7.37 -11.92 22.54
CA SER A 136 -7.31 -13.26 21.95
C SER A 136 -8.52 -13.54 21.05
N PRO A 137 -8.54 -13.02 19.81
CA PRO A 137 -9.64 -13.30 18.89
C PRO A 137 -9.79 -14.80 18.60
N PRO A 138 -11.02 -15.31 18.46
CA PRO A 138 -11.29 -16.66 18.03
C PRO A 138 -10.48 -17.06 16.79
N LEU A 139 -10.05 -18.32 16.72
CA LEU A 139 -9.23 -18.81 15.60
C LEU A 139 -9.89 -18.54 14.24
N ALA A 140 -11.20 -18.75 14.12
CA ALA A 140 -11.93 -18.47 12.89
C ALA A 140 -11.78 -17.00 12.43
N LEU A 141 -11.85 -16.03 13.35
CA LEU A 141 -11.65 -14.61 13.02
C LEU A 141 -10.21 -14.30 12.63
N ARG A 142 -9.22 -14.98 13.22
CA ARG A 142 -7.80 -14.84 12.82
C ARG A 142 -7.55 -15.39 11.42
N LEU A 143 -8.18 -16.52 11.07
CA LEU A 143 -8.05 -17.14 9.75
C LEU A 143 -8.64 -16.27 8.63
N LEU A 144 -9.71 -15.52 8.89
CA LEU A 144 -10.29 -14.58 7.91
C LEU A 144 -9.35 -13.42 7.51
N LEU A 145 -8.27 -13.19 8.26
CA LEU A 145 -7.30 -12.13 8.00
C LEU A 145 -6.08 -12.61 7.19
N VAL A 146 -6.02 -13.91 6.88
CA VAL A 146 -4.98 -14.51 6.03
C VAL A 146 -5.61 -14.75 4.66
N SER A 147 -5.21 -13.95 3.67
CA SER A 147 -5.65 -14.02 2.28
C SER A 147 -4.48 -14.19 1.33
#